data_AF-J3PKW2-F1
#
_entry.id   AF-J3PKW2-F1
#
_cell.length_a   1.000
_cell.length_b   1.000
_cell.length_c   1.000
_cell.angle_alpha   90.00
_cell.angle_beta   90.00
_cell.angle_gamma   90.00
#
_symmetry.space_group_name_H-M   'P 1'
#
loop_
_entity.id
_entity.type
_entity.pdbx_description
1 polymer ?
#
loop_
_entity_poly.entity_id
_entity_poly.type
_entity_poly.pdbx_seq_one_letter_code
_entity_poly.pdbx_strand_id
1 'polypeptide(L)'
;MKNWLAALALAAAPSEAALRFGCSTVSIQRLDPLVEPGRVPSSHLHQIVGGNAFNATMTGDIGQQGTCTTCTFSEDFSNYWTAVMFFKHPTNGTYKRVPIMQNTALPNGINGGMTVYYTQQDFSNNGRTKMTAFKPGFRMVVGNPGDTANKQKGLKFVCLQNKGTRFPELNDFPKQPCRGGIMTVHHFPA
;
A
#
# COMPACT_ATOMS: atom_id res chain seq x y z
N MET A 1 26.21 -24.24 -32.91
CA MET A 1 25.91 -23.65 -31.59
C MET A 1 26.27 -22.16 -31.44
N LYS A 2 27.04 -21.53 -32.34
CA LYS A 2 27.51 -20.14 -32.18
C LYS A 2 26.53 -19.05 -32.68
N ASN A 3 25.53 -19.40 -33.49
CA ASN A 3 24.58 -18.44 -34.08
C ASN A 3 23.28 -18.22 -33.27
N TRP A 4 23.06 -19.01 -32.22
CA TRP A 4 21.81 -18.95 -31.43
C TRP A 4 21.92 -17.92 -30.30
N LEU A 5 23.13 -17.66 -29.79
CA LEU A 5 23.41 -16.65 -28.76
C LEU A 5 23.16 -15.22 -29.26
N ALA A 6 23.47 -14.93 -30.52
CA ALA A 6 23.19 -13.62 -31.13
C ALA A 6 21.68 -13.37 -31.30
N ALA A 7 20.91 -14.39 -31.65
CA ALA A 7 19.45 -14.29 -31.80
C ALA A 7 18.74 -14.06 -30.45
N LEU A 8 19.23 -14.65 -29.36
CA LEU A 8 18.71 -14.41 -28.00
C LEU A 8 19.00 -12.99 -27.50
N ALA A 9 20.15 -12.40 -27.86
CA ALA A 9 20.47 -11.02 -27.51
C ALA A 9 19.58 -9.99 -28.25
N LEU A 10 19.16 -10.29 -29.49
CA LEU A 10 18.20 -9.45 -30.24
C LEU A 10 16.76 -9.55 -29.72
N ALA A 11 16.43 -10.56 -28.91
CA ALA A 11 15.12 -10.70 -28.26
C ALA A 11 15.03 -9.97 -26.91
N ALA A 12 16.14 -9.41 -26.41
CA ALA A 12 16.17 -8.60 -25.21
C ALA A 12 15.63 -7.17 -25.50
N ALA A 13 14.33 -7.07 -25.75
CA ALA A 13 13.65 -5.78 -25.74
C ALA A 13 13.61 -5.24 -24.29
N PRO A 14 13.79 -3.94 -24.06
CA PRO A 14 13.58 -3.35 -22.74
C PRO A 14 12.15 -3.67 -22.28
N SER A 15 12.01 -4.34 -21.12
CA SER A 15 10.70 -4.57 -20.53
C SER A 15 10.20 -3.28 -19.88
N GLU A 16 9.06 -2.80 -20.34
CA GLU A 16 8.27 -1.85 -19.56
C GLU A 16 7.66 -2.61 -18.38
N ALA A 17 8.23 -2.42 -17.19
CA ALA A 17 7.90 -3.21 -16.02
C ALA A 17 7.45 -2.31 -14.86
N ALA A 18 6.26 -2.61 -14.35
CA ALA A 18 5.79 -2.17 -13.05
C ALA A 18 5.67 -3.40 -12.14
N LEU A 19 5.99 -3.24 -10.87
CA LEU A 19 5.74 -4.27 -9.87
C LEU A 19 4.34 -4.08 -9.31
N ARG A 20 3.56 -5.15 -9.29
CA ARG A 20 2.23 -5.20 -8.66
C ARG A 20 2.12 -6.50 -7.88
N PHE A 21 1.98 -6.39 -6.57
CA PHE A 21 1.93 -7.56 -5.69
C PHE A 21 1.04 -7.33 -4.48
N GLY A 22 0.60 -8.43 -3.86
CA GLY A 22 -0.26 -8.42 -2.69
C GLY A 22 0.54 -8.73 -1.43
N CYS A 23 0.20 -8.09 -0.31
CA CYS A 23 0.73 -8.42 1.00
C CYS A 23 -0.42 -8.65 1.98
N SER A 24 -0.42 -9.78 2.68
CA SER A 24 -1.46 -10.09 3.69
C SER A 24 -1.29 -9.26 4.97
N THR A 25 -2.37 -9.11 5.73
CA THR A 25 -2.31 -8.49 7.06
C THR A 25 -1.40 -9.29 8.00
N VAL A 26 -0.39 -8.63 8.56
CA VAL A 26 0.43 -9.13 9.67
C VAL A 26 -0.34 -8.95 10.97
N SER A 27 -0.75 -7.71 11.25
CA SER A 27 -1.45 -7.36 12.49
C SER A 27 -2.30 -6.10 12.30
N ILE A 28 -3.19 -5.84 13.27
CA ILE A 28 -3.89 -4.57 13.40
C ILE A 28 -3.59 -4.03 14.80
N GLN A 29 -2.84 -2.93 14.87
CA GLN A 29 -2.28 -2.44 16.13
C GLN A 29 -2.25 -0.91 16.19
N ARG A 30 -2.21 -0.39 17.42
CA ARG A 30 -2.06 1.05 17.70
C ARG A 30 -0.59 1.42 17.79
N LEU A 31 0.08 1.35 16.64
CA LEU A 31 1.51 1.64 16.49
C LEU A 31 1.68 2.49 15.23
N ASP A 32 2.40 3.61 15.36
CA ASP A 32 2.68 4.52 14.25
C ASP A 32 4.11 5.07 14.38
N PRO A 33 5.12 4.34 13.90
CA PRO A 33 6.53 4.70 14.07
C PRO A 33 6.98 5.92 13.28
N LEU A 34 6.14 6.45 12.36
CA LEU A 34 6.47 7.66 11.60
C LEU A 34 5.83 8.91 12.18
N VAL A 35 4.57 8.85 12.62
CA VAL A 35 3.88 10.02 13.16
C VAL A 35 4.03 10.13 14.67
N GLU A 36 4.03 9.01 15.40
CA GLU A 36 4.12 8.97 16.86
C GLU A 36 5.18 7.93 17.33
N PRO A 37 6.47 8.12 16.96
CA PRO A 37 7.52 7.16 17.27
C PRO A 37 7.64 6.86 18.77
N GLY A 38 7.72 5.58 19.11
CA GLY A 38 7.85 5.06 20.47
C GLY A 38 6.57 5.09 21.31
N ARG A 39 5.48 5.66 20.80
CA ARG A 39 4.23 5.78 21.55
C ARG A 39 3.41 4.49 21.45
N VAL A 40 3.13 3.88 22.61
CA VAL A 40 2.33 2.65 22.71
C VAL A 40 1.28 2.81 23.82
N PRO A 41 -0.04 2.82 23.50
CA PRO A 41 -0.62 2.83 22.16
C PRO A 41 -0.51 4.22 21.49
N SER A 42 -0.34 4.24 20.17
CA SER A 42 -0.51 5.45 19.36
C SER A 42 -1.99 5.90 19.33
N SER A 43 -2.23 7.15 18.97
CA SER A 43 -3.57 7.70 18.75
C SER A 43 -4.28 7.02 17.56
N HIS A 44 -3.51 6.54 16.60
CA HIS A 44 -4.00 5.86 15.39
C HIS A 44 -4.09 4.34 15.55
N LEU A 45 -4.93 3.70 14.73
CA LEU A 45 -4.99 2.24 14.58
C LEU A 45 -4.70 1.90 13.13
N HIS A 46 -3.71 1.03 12.92
CA HIS A 46 -3.28 0.67 11.58
C HIS A 46 -3.42 -0.81 11.31
N GLN A 47 -3.79 -1.13 10.08
CA GLN A 47 -3.49 -2.42 9.49
C GLN A 47 -2.04 -2.39 9.05
N ILE A 48 -1.27 -3.41 9.42
CA ILE A 48 0.15 -3.56 9.08
C ILE A 48 0.31 -4.76 8.16
N VAL A 49 1.11 -4.63 7.11
CA VAL A 49 1.46 -5.69 6.14
C VAL A 49 2.96 -5.66 5.82
N GLY A 50 3.45 -6.72 5.19
CA GLY A 50 4.83 -6.80 4.69
C GLY A 50 5.76 -7.53 5.67
N GLY A 51 6.95 -6.96 5.88
CA GLY A 51 8.00 -7.53 6.72
C GLY A 51 7.63 -7.68 8.20
N ASN A 52 8.35 -8.52 8.94
CA ASN A 52 8.14 -8.72 10.39
C ASN A 52 8.96 -7.80 11.30
N ALA A 53 9.68 -6.81 10.76
CA ALA A 53 10.48 -5.84 11.53
C ALA A 53 9.67 -4.64 12.06
N PHE A 54 8.34 -4.66 11.95
CA PHE A 54 7.49 -3.54 12.37
C PHE A 54 7.50 -3.37 13.89
N ASN A 55 7.76 -2.14 14.37
CA ASN A 55 7.86 -1.81 15.80
C ASN A 55 7.46 -0.35 16.04
N ALA A 56 7.29 0.08 17.29
CA ALA A 56 6.99 1.46 17.67
C ALA A 56 8.12 2.45 17.33
N THR A 57 9.38 2.02 17.33
CA THR A 57 10.56 2.92 17.21
C THR A 57 11.39 2.77 15.94
N MET A 58 11.00 1.85 15.02
CA MET A 58 11.67 1.47 13.75
C MET A 58 12.89 2.31 13.31
N THR A 59 14.06 2.03 13.89
CA THR A 59 15.32 2.70 13.57
C THR A 59 16.09 2.00 12.45
N GLY A 60 16.91 2.75 11.70
CA GLY A 60 17.78 2.20 10.67
C GLY A 60 17.05 1.74 9.41
N ASP A 61 17.64 0.76 8.70
CA ASP A 61 17.04 0.10 7.55
C ASP A 61 16.29 -1.16 8.01
N ILE A 62 14.96 -1.09 7.95
CA ILE A 62 14.06 -2.14 8.42
C ILE A 62 14.07 -3.35 7.49
N GLY A 63 14.35 -3.15 6.19
CA GLY A 63 14.37 -4.25 5.22
C GLY A 63 15.51 -5.23 5.48
N GLN A 64 16.58 -4.77 6.13
CA GLN A 64 17.72 -5.60 6.56
C GLN A 64 17.48 -6.29 7.92
N GLN A 65 16.45 -5.89 8.65
CA GLN A 65 16.10 -6.44 9.97
C GLN A 65 14.97 -7.48 9.88
N GLY A 66 14.20 -7.47 8.79
CA GLY A 66 13.15 -8.44 8.53
C GLY A 66 13.71 -9.82 8.20
N THR A 67 13.01 -10.86 8.63
CA THR A 67 13.33 -12.27 8.36
C THR A 67 12.20 -13.00 7.62
N CYS A 68 10.99 -12.42 7.59
CA CYS A 68 9.89 -12.92 6.79
C CYS A 68 9.01 -11.77 6.31
N THR A 69 8.17 -12.03 5.30
CA THR A 69 7.22 -11.07 4.72
C THR A 69 5.89 -11.74 4.39
N THR A 70 4.80 -10.97 4.43
CA THR A 70 3.48 -11.42 3.95
C THR A 70 3.22 -11.09 2.48
N CYS A 71 4.17 -10.46 1.80
CA CYS A 71 4.09 -10.11 0.40
C CYS A 71 4.32 -11.34 -0.50
N THR A 72 3.73 -11.34 -1.70
CA THR A 72 3.96 -12.42 -2.67
C THR A 72 5.38 -12.42 -3.25
N PHE A 73 6.08 -11.28 -3.19
CA PHE A 73 7.52 -11.23 -3.43
C PHE A 73 8.26 -11.48 -2.11
N SER A 74 8.97 -12.61 -2.05
CA SER A 74 9.71 -13.06 -0.86
C SER A 74 10.87 -12.15 -0.50
N GLU A 75 11.35 -11.36 -1.45
CA GLU A 75 12.48 -10.45 -1.32
C GLU A 75 12.08 -9.09 -0.73
N ASP A 76 10.78 -8.80 -0.64
CA ASP A 76 10.29 -7.53 -0.11
C ASP A 76 10.00 -7.60 1.40
N PHE A 77 10.94 -7.08 2.18
CA PHE A 77 10.84 -6.94 3.64
C PHE A 77 10.36 -5.55 4.10
N SER A 78 9.85 -4.73 3.18
CA SER A 78 9.29 -3.42 3.52
C SER A 78 8.07 -3.55 4.43
N ASN A 79 7.81 -2.52 5.23
CA ASN A 79 6.58 -2.42 6.00
C ASN A 79 5.66 -1.37 5.42
N TYR A 80 4.38 -1.73 5.28
CA TYR A 80 3.32 -0.82 4.85
C TYR A 80 2.20 -0.86 5.86
N TRP A 81 1.61 0.28 6.15
CA TRP A 81 0.49 0.35 7.07
C TRP A 81 -0.46 1.49 6.71
N THR A 82 -1.74 1.24 6.93
CA THR A 82 -2.83 2.18 6.58
C THR A 82 -3.83 2.26 7.71
N ALA A 83 -4.56 3.38 7.79
CA ALA A 83 -5.59 3.56 8.81
C ALA A 83 -6.72 2.53 8.64
N VAL A 84 -7.24 2.04 9.77
CA VAL A 84 -8.37 1.11 9.79
C VAL A 84 -9.70 1.85 9.79
N MET A 85 -10.61 1.45 8.91
CA MET A 85 -11.95 2.03 8.84
C MET A 85 -12.92 1.35 9.81
N PHE A 86 -13.77 2.16 10.43
CA PHE A 86 -14.90 1.73 11.25
C PHE A 86 -16.19 2.32 10.71
N PHE A 87 -17.24 1.51 10.69
CA PHE A 87 -18.60 1.97 10.49
C PHE A 87 -19.20 2.36 11.85
N LYS A 88 -19.66 3.60 11.97
CA LYS A 88 -20.42 4.06 13.13
C LYS A 88 -21.92 3.87 12.86
N HIS A 89 -22.58 3.05 13.65
CA HIS A 89 -24.01 2.82 13.55
C HIS A 89 -24.78 4.13 13.84
N PRO A 90 -25.68 4.57 12.93
CA PRO A 90 -26.33 5.87 13.05
C PRO A 90 -27.35 5.94 14.20
N THR A 91 -27.90 4.79 14.61
CA THR A 91 -28.99 4.73 15.60
C THR A 91 -28.49 4.55 17.03
N ASN A 92 -27.38 3.84 17.25
CA ASN A 92 -26.86 3.53 18.59
C ASN A 92 -25.41 4.00 18.81
N GLY A 93 -24.77 4.63 17.81
CA GLY A 93 -23.43 5.18 17.91
C GLY A 93 -22.29 4.16 18.04
N THR A 94 -22.60 2.85 18.05
CA THR A 94 -21.57 1.79 18.17
C THR A 94 -20.70 1.72 16.93
N TYR A 95 -19.47 1.24 17.09
CA TYR A 95 -18.52 1.10 15.99
C TYR A 95 -18.30 -0.36 15.65
N LYS A 96 -18.31 -0.66 14.34
CA LYS A 96 -17.94 -1.97 13.80
C LYS A 96 -16.80 -1.79 12.81
N ARG A 97 -15.70 -2.52 12.99
CA ARG A 97 -14.57 -2.49 12.05
C ARG A 97 -15.02 -2.96 10.67
N VAL A 98 -14.67 -2.20 9.63
CA VAL A 98 -14.89 -2.60 8.24
C VAL A 98 -13.89 -3.71 7.90
N PRO A 99 -14.35 -4.88 7.42
CA PRO A 99 -13.44 -5.94 7.01
C PRO A 99 -12.54 -5.48 5.85
N ILE A 100 -11.25 -5.79 5.95
CA ILE A 100 -10.30 -5.59 4.86
C ILE A 100 -10.38 -6.81 3.96
N MET A 101 -10.39 -6.58 2.65
CA MET A 101 -10.48 -7.65 1.65
C MET A 101 -9.33 -7.51 0.66
N GLN A 102 -8.83 -8.66 0.19
CA GLN A 102 -7.86 -8.68 -0.90
C GLN A 102 -8.41 -8.05 -2.18
N ASN A 103 -7.54 -7.39 -2.92
CA ASN A 103 -7.84 -6.84 -4.25
C ASN A 103 -8.07 -7.96 -5.28
N THR A 104 -8.71 -7.65 -6.40
CA THR A 104 -8.87 -8.58 -7.53
C THR A 104 -7.56 -8.74 -8.32
N ALA A 105 -7.42 -9.85 -9.06
CA ALA A 105 -6.25 -10.18 -9.86
C ALA A 105 -4.94 -10.23 -9.07
N LEU A 106 -5.02 -10.74 -7.83
CA LEU A 106 -3.88 -11.18 -7.03
C LEU A 106 -3.97 -12.71 -6.85
N PRO A 107 -2.84 -13.40 -6.60
CA PRO A 107 -2.84 -14.82 -6.30
C PRO A 107 -3.75 -15.16 -5.10
N ASN A 108 -4.27 -16.38 -5.07
CA ASN A 108 -5.00 -16.88 -3.92
C ASN A 108 -4.10 -16.94 -2.68
N GLY A 109 -4.71 -16.80 -1.49
CA GLY A 109 -4.01 -16.88 -0.21
C GLY A 109 -3.69 -15.53 0.43
N ILE A 110 -4.03 -14.40 -0.21
CA ILE A 110 -3.93 -13.09 0.44
C ILE A 110 -5.09 -12.88 1.41
N ASN A 111 -4.77 -12.77 2.70
CA ASN A 111 -5.75 -12.54 3.76
C ASN A 111 -5.76 -11.08 4.19
N GLY A 112 -6.90 -10.41 3.99
CA GLY A 112 -6.99 -8.96 4.14
C GLY A 112 -5.97 -8.28 3.23
N GLY A 113 -5.10 -7.46 3.82
CA GLY A 113 -3.91 -7.00 3.12
C GLY A 113 -4.08 -5.73 2.29
N MET A 114 -3.11 -5.49 1.42
CA MET A 114 -3.12 -4.40 0.45
C MET A 114 -2.38 -4.80 -0.83
N THR A 115 -2.59 -4.04 -1.90
CA THR A 115 -1.81 -4.15 -3.13
C THR A 115 -0.76 -3.06 -3.17
N VAL A 116 0.49 -3.45 -3.39
CA VAL A 116 1.61 -2.54 -3.54
C VAL A 116 1.94 -2.40 -5.02
N TYR A 117 2.20 -1.17 -5.44
CA TYR A 117 2.57 -0.81 -6.80
C TYR A 117 3.89 -0.05 -6.77
N TYR A 118 4.85 -0.49 -7.59
CA TYR A 118 6.02 0.31 -7.96
C TYR A 118 5.97 0.55 -9.47
N THR A 119 5.67 1.79 -9.87
CA THR A 119 5.63 2.27 -11.25
C THR A 119 6.79 3.24 -11.47
N GLN A 120 7.26 3.36 -12.72
CA GLN A 120 8.36 4.28 -13.05
C GLN A 120 7.90 5.75 -13.10
N GLN A 121 6.67 6.00 -13.60
CA GLN A 121 6.01 7.30 -13.53
C GLN A 121 4.54 7.13 -13.15
N ASP A 122 3.72 6.54 -14.02
CA ASP A 122 2.30 6.28 -13.77
C ASP A 122 1.82 4.98 -14.45
N PHE A 123 0.50 4.75 -14.50
CA PHE A 123 -0.08 3.54 -15.10
C PHE A 123 -0.15 3.57 -16.64
N SER A 124 0.13 4.73 -17.25
CA SER A 124 0.02 4.98 -18.69
C SER A 124 1.37 5.26 -19.36
N ASN A 125 2.38 5.66 -18.59
CA ASN A 125 3.72 5.99 -19.08
C ASN A 125 4.78 5.68 -18.02
N ASN A 126 5.96 5.28 -18.48
CA ASN A 126 7.15 5.04 -17.65
C ASN A 126 7.99 6.29 -17.40
N GLY A 127 7.72 7.36 -18.14
CA GLY A 127 8.51 8.57 -18.13
C GLY A 127 9.88 8.38 -18.75
N ARG A 128 10.73 9.40 -18.58
CA ARG A 128 12.12 9.41 -19.07
C ARG A 128 13.13 9.51 -17.93
N THR A 129 12.65 9.57 -16.69
CA THR A 129 13.50 9.75 -15.52
C THR A 129 14.07 8.40 -15.11
N LYS A 130 15.39 8.33 -14.99
CA LYS A 130 16.06 7.13 -14.48
C LYS A 130 15.65 6.90 -13.02
N MET A 131 14.97 5.79 -12.75
CA MET A 131 14.65 5.35 -11.39
C MET A 131 15.88 4.76 -10.69
N THR A 132 16.00 5.02 -9.40
CA THR A 132 17.04 4.46 -8.53
C THR A 132 16.38 3.84 -7.30
N ALA A 133 17.05 2.87 -6.67
CA ALA A 133 16.54 2.28 -5.44
C ALA A 133 16.40 3.34 -4.34
N PHE A 134 15.42 3.17 -3.46
CA PHE A 134 15.29 4.02 -2.28
C PHE A 134 16.56 3.95 -1.43
N LYS A 135 16.96 5.08 -0.86
CA LYS A 135 18.10 5.12 0.06
C LYS A 135 17.79 4.30 1.32
N PRO A 136 18.79 3.68 1.95
CA PRO A 136 18.60 3.04 3.26
C PRO A 136 17.94 3.97 4.25
N GLY A 137 16.96 3.46 4.99
CA GLY A 137 16.21 4.24 5.95
C GLY A 137 15.17 5.20 5.34
N PHE A 138 14.86 5.10 4.05
CA PHE A 138 13.79 5.88 3.45
C PHE A 138 12.43 5.59 4.09
N ARG A 139 11.67 6.64 4.37
CA ARG A 139 10.32 6.59 4.92
C ARG A 139 9.45 7.59 4.19
N MET A 140 8.18 7.24 3.98
CA MET A 140 7.19 8.15 3.43
C MET A 140 5.88 8.03 4.21
N VAL A 141 5.18 9.14 4.31
CA VAL A 141 3.82 9.22 4.85
C VAL A 141 2.99 10.06 3.88
N VAL A 142 1.73 9.69 3.71
CA VAL A 142 0.76 10.44 2.91
C VAL A 142 -0.41 10.82 3.79
N GLY A 143 -0.91 12.04 3.59
CA GLY A 143 -1.89 12.65 4.47
C GLY A 143 -1.27 13.26 5.73
N ASN A 144 -2.04 14.15 6.38
CA ASN A 144 -1.70 14.76 7.65
C ASN A 144 -2.95 14.78 8.54
N PRO A 145 -2.96 14.12 9.71
CA PRO A 145 -4.12 14.08 10.59
C PRO A 145 -4.49 15.44 11.20
N GLY A 146 -3.56 16.41 11.20
CA GLY A 146 -3.81 17.79 11.65
C GLY A 146 -4.26 18.75 10.54
N ASP A 147 -4.31 18.32 9.28
CA ASP A 147 -4.72 19.18 8.17
C ASP A 147 -6.26 19.28 8.08
N THR A 148 -6.77 20.50 8.23
CA THR A 148 -8.20 20.84 8.14
C THR A 148 -8.57 21.44 6.78
N ALA A 149 -7.61 21.68 5.89
CA ALA A 149 -7.82 22.40 4.63
C ALA A 149 -8.32 21.50 3.47
N ASN A 150 -8.69 20.23 3.75
CA ASN A 150 -9.08 19.22 2.75
C ASN A 150 -8.07 19.03 1.60
N LYS A 151 -6.77 19.28 1.86
CA LYS A 151 -5.69 19.12 0.87
C LYS A 151 -4.96 17.80 1.08
N GLN A 152 -5.69 16.69 1.07
CA GLN A 152 -5.10 15.36 1.19
C GLN A 152 -4.46 14.96 -0.16
N LYS A 153 -3.29 15.52 -0.48
CA LYS A 153 -2.52 15.11 -1.65
C LYS A 153 -2.11 13.65 -1.50
N GLY A 154 -2.26 12.88 -2.57
CA GLY A 154 -1.90 11.47 -2.63
C GLY A 154 -2.85 10.49 -1.93
N LEU A 155 -3.80 10.93 -1.11
CA LEU A 155 -4.85 10.06 -0.56
C LEU A 155 -6.13 10.19 -1.38
N LYS A 156 -6.59 9.07 -1.95
CA LYS A 156 -7.81 9.01 -2.76
C LYS A 156 -8.71 7.85 -2.33
N PHE A 157 -9.98 7.95 -2.69
CA PHE A 157 -10.99 6.94 -2.41
C PHE A 157 -11.71 6.54 -3.69
N VAL A 158 -12.04 5.26 -3.82
CA VAL A 158 -12.87 4.76 -4.93
C VAL A 158 -14.06 4.01 -4.34
N CYS A 159 -15.26 4.44 -4.72
CA CYS A 159 -16.49 3.76 -4.36
C CYS A 159 -16.68 2.54 -5.27
N LEU A 160 -16.47 1.35 -4.74
CA LEU A 160 -16.50 0.13 -5.54
C LEU A 160 -17.94 -0.28 -5.85
N GLN A 161 -18.26 -0.47 -7.13
CA GLN A 161 -19.48 -1.19 -7.54
C GLN A 161 -19.26 -2.70 -7.46
N ASN A 162 -18.05 -3.14 -7.75
CA ASN A 162 -17.54 -4.50 -7.56
C ASN A 162 -16.02 -4.44 -7.28
N LYS A 163 -15.39 -5.58 -6.94
CA LYS A 163 -13.96 -5.63 -6.58
C LYS A 163 -13.00 -5.13 -7.69
N GLY A 164 -13.46 -5.07 -8.93
CA GLY A 164 -12.71 -4.59 -10.10
C GLY A 164 -12.86 -3.10 -10.39
N THR A 165 -13.74 -2.37 -9.69
CA THR A 165 -13.88 -0.92 -9.89
C THR A 165 -12.58 -0.19 -9.51
N ARG A 166 -12.14 0.76 -10.35
CA ARG A 166 -10.92 1.56 -10.14
C ARG A 166 -11.12 3.07 -10.23
N PHE A 167 -12.18 3.51 -10.87
CA PHE A 167 -12.45 4.91 -11.13
C PHE A 167 -13.94 5.24 -10.93
N PRO A 168 -14.29 6.52 -10.70
CA PRO A 168 -13.38 7.65 -10.49
C PRO A 168 -12.68 7.61 -9.12
N GLU A 169 -11.50 8.20 -9.04
CA GLU A 169 -10.85 8.53 -7.77
C GLU A 169 -11.46 9.80 -7.18
N LEU A 170 -11.78 9.75 -5.89
CA LEU A 170 -12.39 10.83 -5.12
C LEU A 170 -11.37 11.38 -4.12
N ASN A 171 -11.43 12.68 -3.87
CA ASN A 171 -10.61 13.32 -2.82
C ASN A 171 -11.11 13.01 -1.41
N ASP A 172 -12.42 12.78 -1.29
CA ASP A 172 -13.10 12.56 -0.02
C ASP A 172 -13.76 11.19 0.02
N PHE A 173 -14.17 10.78 1.21
CA PHE A 173 -14.97 9.58 1.38
C PHE A 173 -16.23 9.60 0.49
N PRO A 174 -16.61 8.45 -0.10
CA PRO A 174 -17.85 8.33 -0.85
C PRO A 174 -19.06 8.76 -0.01
N LYS A 175 -19.90 9.64 -0.56
CA LYS A 175 -21.12 10.14 0.10
C LYS A 175 -22.32 9.19 0.00
N GLN A 176 -22.12 8.02 -0.61
CA GLN A 176 -23.15 7.04 -0.88
C GLN A 176 -22.63 5.63 -0.55
N PRO A 177 -23.52 4.67 -0.26
CA PRO A 177 -23.13 3.29 -0.06
C PRO A 177 -22.41 2.70 -1.28
N CYS A 178 -21.27 2.06 -1.05
CA CYS A 178 -20.49 1.41 -2.10
C CYS A 178 -20.69 -0.11 -2.02
N ARG A 179 -21.42 -0.68 -2.98
CA ARG A 179 -21.82 -2.10 -2.97
C ARG A 179 -20.63 -3.06 -2.84
N GLY A 180 -19.51 -2.75 -3.49
CA GLY A 180 -18.28 -3.53 -3.46
C GLY A 180 -17.30 -3.14 -2.36
N GLY A 181 -17.64 -2.15 -1.52
CA GLY A 181 -16.75 -1.56 -0.52
C GLY A 181 -16.04 -0.28 -1.00
N ILE A 182 -15.05 0.16 -0.23
CA ILE A 182 -14.25 1.36 -0.53
C ILE A 182 -12.81 0.92 -0.73
N MET A 183 -12.19 1.34 -1.83
CA MET A 183 -10.75 1.22 -2.02
C MET A 183 -10.09 2.54 -1.64
N THR A 184 -9.05 2.48 -0.82
CA THR A 184 -8.19 3.62 -0.50
C THR A 184 -6.92 3.52 -1.32
N VAL A 185 -6.54 4.62 -1.95
CA VAL A 185 -5.35 4.72 -2.81
C VAL A 185 -4.40 5.71 -2.15
N HIS A 186 -3.15 5.27 -1.98
CA HIS A 186 -2.10 6.02 -1.31
C HIS A 186 -0.96 6.20 -2.32
N HIS A 187 -0.93 7.35 -2.99
CA HIS A 187 0.09 7.68 -3.98
C HIS A 187 1.31 8.29 -3.31
N PHE A 188 2.48 7.90 -3.81
CA PHE A 188 3.78 8.44 -3.44
C PHE A 188 4.62 8.70 -4.70
N PRO A 189 5.41 9.79 -4.75
CA PRO A 189 5.36 10.92 -3.82
C PRO A 189 4.06 11.73 -3.99
N ALA A 190 3.66 12.48 -2.97
CA ALA A 190 2.42 13.26 -2.92
C ALA A 190 2.67 14.75 -2.66
#